data_AF-A0A966YU80-F1
#
_entry.id   AF-A0A966YU80-F1
#
_cell.length_a   1.000
_cell.length_b   1.000
_cell.length_c   1.000
_cell.angle_alpha   90.00
_cell.angle_beta   90.00
_cell.angle_gamma   90.00
#
_symmetry.space_group_name_H-M   'P 1'
#
loop_
_entity.id
_entity.type
_entity.pdbx_description
1 polymer ?
#
loop_
_entity_poly.entity_id
_entity_poly.type
_entity_poly.pdbx_seq_one_letter_code
_entity_poly.pdbx_strand_id
1 'polypeptide(L)'
;GTSSDVPVEVQGATVVLVDDVLYTGRTVRAALDAVSDFGRPQAIQLAVLIDRGHRELPIRPDFIGKNLPTSSDEEVDVTPDGVIIIESEAST
;
A
#
# COMPACT_ATOMS: atom_id res chain seq x y z
N GLY A 1 -13.64 11.81 -11.87
CA GLY A 1 -13.39 11.49 -10.46
C GLY A 1 -14.40 10.45 -10.05
N THR A 2 -13.97 9.20 -9.93
CA THR A 2 -14.78 8.15 -9.32
C THR A 2 -14.66 8.31 -7.81
N SER A 3 -15.71 8.83 -7.16
CA SER A 3 -15.80 8.84 -5.70
C SER A 3 -15.87 7.39 -5.26
N SER A 4 -14.88 6.90 -4.52
CA SER A 4 -15.01 5.66 -3.76
C SER A 4 -16.09 5.88 -2.71
N ASP A 5 -17.05 4.97 -2.60
CA ASP A 5 -18.09 5.03 -1.57
C ASP A 5 -17.61 4.19 -0.38
N VAL A 6 -17.30 4.84 0.73
CA VAL A 6 -16.91 4.16 1.98
C VAL A 6 -18.14 4.19 2.89
N PRO A 7 -18.84 3.06 3.07
CA PRO A 7 -20.14 3.03 3.75
C PRO A 7 -20.04 3.17 5.28
N VAL A 8 -18.89 3.64 5.80
CA VAL A 8 -18.58 3.71 7.23
C VAL A 8 -17.94 5.05 7.57
N GLU A 9 -18.30 5.58 8.74
CA GLU A 9 -17.73 6.81 9.27
C GLU A 9 -16.32 6.54 9.81
N VAL A 10 -15.33 7.34 9.38
CA VAL A 10 -13.93 7.23 9.84
C VAL A 10 -13.60 8.19 10.99
N GLN A 11 -14.53 9.08 11.36
CA GLN A 11 -14.34 10.08 12.40
C GLN A 11 -14.00 9.45 13.75
N GLY A 12 -12.82 9.78 14.30
CA GLY A 12 -12.34 9.22 15.56
C GLY A 12 -11.99 7.72 15.52
N ALA A 13 -12.09 7.07 14.35
CA ALA A 13 -11.75 5.66 14.21
C ALA A 13 -10.23 5.47 14.07
N THR A 14 -9.76 4.26 14.37
CA THR A 14 -8.45 3.80 13.89
C THR A 14 -8.66 3.14 12.53
N VAL A 15 -8.08 3.71 11.47
CA VAL A 15 -8.20 3.20 10.11
C VAL A 15 -6.93 2.42 9.77
N VAL A 16 -7.07 1.19 9.28
CA VAL A 16 -5.93 0.40 8.77
C VAL A 16 -6.04 0.33 7.26
N LEU A 17 -5.12 1.00 6.56
CA LEU A 17 -4.93 0.81 5.13
C LEU A 17 -4.25 -0.53 4.90
N VAL A 18 -4.78 -1.32 3.97
CA VAL A 18 -4.24 -2.63 3.62
C VAL A 18 -3.85 -2.63 2.15
N ASP A 19 -2.61 -2.99 1.87
CA ASP A 19 -2.08 -3.11 0.51
C ASP A 19 -1.36 -4.46 0.35
N ASP A 20 -1.32 -5.00 -0.86
CA ASP A 20 -0.62 -6.26 -1.13
C ASP A 20 0.91 -6.05 -1.14
N VAL A 21 1.38 -5.07 -1.90
CA VAL A 21 2.82 -4.80 -2.10
C VAL A 21 3.12 -3.32 -1.91
N LEU A 22 3.95 -3.02 -0.92
CA LEU A 22 4.45 -1.66 -0.73
C LEU A 22 5.74 -1.44 -1.52
N TYR A 23 5.65 -0.58 -2.54
CA TYR A 23 6.77 -0.16 -3.39
C TYR A 23 7.16 1.31 -3.14
N THR A 24 6.90 2.22 -4.09
CA THR A 24 7.28 3.65 -3.98
C THR A 24 6.55 4.40 -2.87
N GLY A 25 5.37 3.91 -2.47
CA GLY A 25 4.49 4.52 -1.46
C GLY A 25 3.44 5.50 -2.04
N ARG A 26 3.39 5.69 -3.36
CA ARG A 26 2.45 6.64 -4.00
C ARG A 26 0.99 6.23 -3.86
N THR A 27 0.67 4.94 -3.96
CA THR A 27 -0.70 4.42 -3.73
C THR A 27 -1.17 4.71 -2.31
N VAL A 28 -0.32 4.44 -1.32
CA VAL A 28 -0.62 4.73 0.09
C VAL A 28 -0.78 6.24 0.32
N ARG A 29 0.04 7.09 -0.31
CA ARG A 29 -0.12 8.55 -0.21
C ARG A 29 -1.50 8.99 -0.71
N ALA A 30 -1.95 8.48 -1.86
CA ALA A 30 -3.28 8.77 -2.38
C ALA A 30 -4.39 8.26 -1.47
N ALA A 31 -4.23 7.07 -0.87
CA ALA A 31 -5.17 6.53 0.10
C ALA A 31 -5.25 7.38 1.38
N LEU A 32 -4.12 7.88 1.89
CA LEU A 32 -4.09 8.80 3.03
C LEU A 32 -4.86 10.11 2.75
N ASP A 33 -4.70 10.66 1.55
CA ASP A 33 -5.46 11.83 1.11
C ASP A 33 -6.96 11.49 1.04
N ALA A 34 -7.32 10.37 0.42
CA ALA A 34 -8.70 9.93 0.30
C ALA A 34 -9.38 9.71 1.67
N VAL A 35 -8.70 9.08 2.64
CA VAL A 35 -9.26 8.89 4.00
C VAL A 35 -9.64 10.23 4.64
N SER A 36 -8.86 11.28 4.38
CA SER A 36 -9.11 12.63 4.92
C SER A 36 -10.39 13.27 4.36
N ASP A 37 -10.83 12.86 3.16
CA ASP A 37 -12.08 13.31 2.56
C ASP A 37 -13.32 12.68 3.24
N PHE A 38 -13.16 11.54 3.93
CA PHE A 38 -14.24 10.85 4.65
C PHE A 38 -14.36 11.25 6.14
N GLY A 39 -13.39 11.98 6.69
CA GLY A 39 -13.41 12.45 8.09
C GLY A 39 -12.03 12.50 8.73
N ARG A 40 -11.98 12.73 10.06
CA ARG A 40 -10.71 12.78 10.82
C ARG A 40 -10.55 11.54 11.68
N PRO A 41 -9.78 10.53 11.24
CA PRO A 41 -9.49 9.36 12.06
C PRO A 41 -8.64 9.75 13.29
N GLN A 42 -8.77 8.96 14.36
CA GLN A 42 -7.90 9.06 15.53
C GLN A 42 -6.46 8.63 15.17
N ALA A 43 -6.32 7.63 14.31
CA ALA A 43 -5.05 7.14 13.79
C ALA A 43 -5.25 6.51 12.42
N ILE A 44 -4.23 6.59 11.57
CA ILE A 44 -4.14 5.80 10.33
C ILE A 44 -2.92 4.91 10.47
N GLN A 45 -3.11 3.61 10.25
CA GLN A 45 -2.07 2.60 10.22
C GLN A 45 -1.99 1.98 8.82
N LEU A 46 -0.85 1.39 8.51
CA LEU A 46 -0.61 0.71 7.24
C LEU A 46 -0.15 -0.73 7.48
N ALA A 47 -0.91 -1.68 6.94
CA ALA A 47 -0.59 -3.09 6.90
C ALA A 47 -0.32 -3.52 5.46
N VAL A 48 0.80 -4.19 5.22
CA VAL A 48 1.18 -4.66 3.88
C VAL A 48 1.58 -6.11 3.91
N LEU A 49 1.18 -6.88 2.91
CA LEU A 49 1.61 -8.28 2.83
C LEU A 49 3.11 -8.35 2.51
N ILE A 50 3.57 -7.62 1.50
CA ILE A 50 4.97 -7.56 1.08
C ILE A 50 5.50 -6.14 1.14
N ASP A 51 6.67 -5.96 1.77
CA ASP A 51 7.49 -4.77 1.61
C ASP A 51 8.66 -5.08 0.68
N ARG A 52 8.65 -4.49 -0.52
CA ARG A 52 9.70 -4.69 -1.52
C ARG A 52 10.79 -3.61 -1.53
N GLY A 53 10.72 -2.64 -0.62
CA GLY A 53 11.66 -1.52 -0.55
C GLY A 53 11.40 -0.43 -1.59
N HIS A 54 12.47 0.27 -1.99
CA HIS A 54 12.47 1.33 -3.02
C HIS A 54 11.46 2.46 -2.78
N ARG A 55 11.33 2.87 -1.52
CA ARG A 55 10.47 4.00 -1.12
C ARG A 55 10.93 5.29 -1.80
N GLU A 56 9.98 6.01 -2.39
CA GLU A 56 10.19 7.39 -2.86
C GLU A 56 9.57 8.42 -1.92
N LEU A 57 8.66 7.96 -1.05
CA LEU A 57 8.01 8.76 -0.02
C LEU A 57 8.38 8.21 1.37
N PRO A 58 8.43 9.07 2.41
CA PRO A 58 8.78 8.67 3.78
C PRO A 58 7.61 7.93 4.47
N ILE A 59 7.13 6.86 3.84
CA ILE A 59 6.02 6.02 4.31
C ILE A 59 6.60 4.70 4.79
N ARG A 60 6.28 4.34 6.04
CA ARG A 60 6.65 3.07 6.64
C ARG A 60 5.37 2.35 7.11
N PRO A 61 5.19 1.06 6.76
CA PRO A 61 4.09 0.26 7.27
C PRO A 61 4.28 -0.06 8.76
N ASP A 62 3.19 -0.09 9.49
CA ASP A 62 3.13 -0.54 10.88
C ASP A 62 3.19 -2.06 10.97
N PHE A 63 2.60 -2.74 9.98
CA PHE A 63 2.56 -4.19 9.88
C PHE A 63 3.08 -4.65 8.52
N ILE A 64 4.03 -5.58 8.54
CA ILE A 64 4.63 -6.17 7.34
C ILE A 64 4.49 -7.69 7.44
N GLY A 65 3.90 -8.31 6.43
CA GLY A 65 3.90 -9.77 6.31
C GLY A 65 5.31 -10.30 6.06
N LYS A 66 5.95 -9.86 4.97
CA LYS A 66 7.33 -10.20 4.64
C LYS A 66 8.09 -9.05 3.98
N ASN A 67 9.34 -8.85 4.40
CA ASN A 67 10.28 -8.03 3.66
C ASN A 67 10.90 -8.87 2.54
N LEU A 68 10.76 -8.42 1.30
CA LEU A 68 11.25 -9.09 0.11
C LEU A 68 12.06 -8.09 -0.73
N PRO A 69 13.34 -7.89 -0.43
CA PRO A 69 14.17 -6.97 -1.20
C PRO A 69 14.23 -7.43 -2.66
N THR A 70 13.89 -6.52 -3.57
CA THR A 70 13.96 -6.76 -5.03
C THR A 70 14.95 -5.79 -5.65
N SER A 71 15.31 -6.00 -6.91
CA SER A 71 15.83 -4.96 -7.79
C SER A 71 14.69 -4.03 -8.26
N SER A 72 15.02 -2.91 -8.88
CA SER A 72 14.03 -1.93 -9.38
C SER A 72 13.30 -2.38 -10.64
N ASP A 73 13.93 -3.27 -11.40
CA ASP A 73 13.49 -3.91 -12.64
C ASP A 73 12.73 -5.22 -12.41
N GLU A 74 12.59 -5.65 -11.17
CA GLU A 74 11.75 -6.78 -10.80
C GLU A 74 10.30 -6.32 -10.54
N GLU A 75 9.34 -7.22 -10.63
CA GLU A 75 7.95 -7.05 -10.22
C GLU A 75 7.59 -8.10 -9.17
N VAL A 76 6.66 -7.75 -8.27
CA VAL A 76 6.15 -8.66 -7.25
C VAL A 76 4.69 -8.92 -7.57
N ASP A 77 4.37 -10.15 -7.91
CA ASP A 77 3.00 -10.60 -8.13
C ASP A 77 2.48 -11.34 -6.90
N VAL A 78 1.30 -10.94 -6.43
CA VAL A 78 0.65 -11.52 -5.24
C VAL A 78 -0.61 -12.23 -5.69
N THR A 79 -0.63 -13.54 -5.51
CA THR A 79 -1.76 -14.41 -5.85
C THR A 79 -2.25 -15.14 -4.59
N PRO A 80 -3.46 -15.72 -4.60
CA PRO A 80 -3.92 -16.59 -3.52
C PRO A 80 -2.99 -17.79 -3.25
N ASP A 81 -2.26 -18.25 -4.27
CA ASP A 81 -1.35 -19.40 -4.17
C ASP A 81 0.04 -19.01 -3.64
N GLY A 82 0.41 -17.73 -3.70
CA GLY A 82 1.69 -17.25 -3.19
C GLY A 82 2.17 -15.94 -3.82
N VAL A 83 3.42 -15.62 -3.52
CA VAL A 83 4.11 -14.39 -3.96
C VAL A 83 5.27 -14.77 -4.88
N ILE A 84 5.32 -14.17 -6.07
CA ILE A 84 6.29 -14.46 -7.13
C ILE A 84 7.06 -13.18 -7.47
N ILE A 85 8.37 -13.30 -7.70
CA ILE A 85 9.20 -12.23 -8.27
C ILE A 85 9.38 -12.53 -9.76
N ILE A 86 9.14 -11.53 -10.60
CA ILE A 86 9.22 -11.62 -12.05
C ILE A 86 10.19 -10.55 -12.55
N GLU A 87 11.03 -10.84 -13.53
CA GLU A 87 11.78 -9.78 -14.24
C GLU A 87 10.78 -8.96 -15.07
N SER A 88 10.77 -7.64 -14.92
CA SER A 88 9.97 -6.80 -15.80
C SER A 88 10.60 -6.84 -17.19
N GLU A 89 9.82 -7.22 -18.21
CA GLU A 89 10.29 -7.03 -19.58
C GLU A 89 10.47 -5.52 -19.78
N ALA A 90 11.71 -5.10 -19.95
CA ALA A 90 12.02 -3.70 -20.22
C ALA A 90 11.15 -3.23 -21.40
N SER A 91 10.25 -2.29 -21.14
CA SER A 91 9.45 -1.65 -22.18
C SER A 91 10.44 -1.00 -23.15
N THR A 92 10.67 -1.66 -24.29
CA THR A 92 11.44 -1.12 -25.41
C THR A 92 10.65 -0.01 -26.08
#